data_AF-A0A8J7KQ81-F1
#
_entry.id   AF-A0A8J7KQ81-F1
#
_cell.length_a   1.000
_cell.length_b   1.000
_cell.length_c   1.000
_cell.angle_alpha   90.00
_cell.angle_beta   90.00
_cell.angle_gamma   90.00
#
_symmetry.space_group_name_H-M   'P 1'
#
loop_
_entity.id
_entity.type
_entity.pdbx_description
1 polymer ?
#
loop_
_entity_poly.entity_id
_entity_poly.type
_entity_poly.pdbx_seq_one_letter_code
_entity_poly.pdbx_strand_id
1 'polypeptide(L)'
;MDEVKRLLTEEIERINQEEGRDNKIRFSLKFMRSHPYLFSAMLISYVPVALILLYATYFGLPYLIGFTGFMLVMSVALSIDINPKYRFEDIDVLDLRVCYNGEWFTNRQISHDTVNKLLSNEHVAQEVKNGITKIQCTKGEVGF
;
A
#
# COMPACT_ATOMS: atom_id res chain seq x y z
N MET A 1 17.71 -16.17 -17.53
CA MET A 1 16.94 -15.82 -16.31
C MET A 1 17.45 -14.53 -15.71
N ASP A 2 18.76 -14.36 -15.53
CA ASP A 2 19.34 -13.13 -14.97
C ASP A 2 19.00 -11.85 -15.73
N GLU A 3 18.92 -11.93 -17.05
CA GLU A 3 18.66 -10.73 -17.87
C GLU A 3 17.21 -10.22 -17.74
N VAL A 4 16.23 -11.12 -17.59
CA VAL A 4 14.83 -10.77 -17.32
C VAL A 4 14.72 -10.14 -15.92
N LYS A 5 15.38 -10.75 -14.93
CA LYS A 5 15.44 -10.21 -13.56
C LYS A 5 16.06 -8.83 -13.54
N ARG A 6 17.15 -8.61 -14.28
CA ARG A 6 17.84 -7.32 -14.40
C ARG A 6 16.92 -6.24 -14.96
N LEU A 7 16.29 -6.50 -16.11
CA LEU A 7 15.37 -5.56 -16.77
C LEU A 7 14.15 -5.22 -15.89
N LEU A 8 13.57 -6.21 -15.21
CA LEU A 8 12.43 -5.98 -14.32
C LEU A 8 12.86 -5.24 -13.04
N THR A 9 14.05 -5.50 -12.51
CA THR A 9 14.59 -4.77 -11.36
C THR A 9 14.85 -3.30 -11.70
N GLU A 10 15.39 -3.02 -12.89
CA GLU A 10 15.59 -1.65 -13.39
C GLU A 10 14.25 -0.91 -13.55
N GLU A 11 13.23 -1.57 -14.08
CA GLU A 11 11.88 -0.99 -14.18
C GLU A 11 11.26 -0.71 -12.80
N ILE A 12 11.35 -1.67 -11.88
CA ILE A 12 10.87 -1.54 -10.51
C ILE A 12 11.54 -0.37 -9.79
N GLU A 13 12.86 -0.21 -9.96
CA GLU A 13 13.57 0.91 -9.35
C GLU A 13 13.15 2.26 -9.96
N ARG A 14 12.89 2.30 -11.28
CA ARG A 14 12.32 3.49 -11.93
C ARG A 14 10.96 3.85 -11.33
N ILE A 15 10.06 2.88 -11.19
CA ILE A 15 8.72 3.07 -10.58
C ILE A 15 8.86 3.52 -9.12
N ASN A 16 9.76 2.91 -8.35
CA ASN A 16 10.02 3.31 -6.97
C ASN A 16 10.49 4.77 -6.86
N GLN A 17 11.31 5.24 -7.79
CA GLN A 17 11.77 6.63 -7.83
C GLN A 17 10.67 7.59 -8.27
N GLU A 18 9.92 7.26 -9.33
CA GLU A 18 8.80 8.07 -9.83
C GLU A 18 7.69 8.23 -8.79
N GLU A 19 7.34 7.15 -8.08
CA GLU A 19 6.31 7.16 -7.02
C GLU A 19 6.85 7.61 -5.65
N GLY A 20 8.17 7.82 -5.52
CA GLY A 20 8.80 8.22 -4.26
C GLY A 20 8.63 7.20 -3.13
N ARG A 21 8.66 5.91 -3.45
CA ARG A 21 8.53 4.81 -2.46
C ARG A 21 9.84 4.69 -1.70
N ASP A 22 9.84 5.02 -0.42
CA ASP A 22 11.06 5.14 0.39
C ASP A 22 11.08 4.26 1.64
N ASN A 23 10.07 3.38 1.84
CA ASN A 23 9.89 2.57 3.05
C ASN A 23 9.79 3.38 4.35
N LYS A 24 9.62 4.71 4.28
CA LYS A 24 9.58 5.55 5.47
C LYS A 24 8.16 5.67 6.00
N ILE A 25 8.05 5.63 7.32
CA ILE A 25 6.82 5.97 8.04
C ILE A 25 6.62 7.48 7.94
N ARG A 26 5.51 7.89 7.33
CA ARG A 26 5.11 9.30 7.22
C ARG A 26 3.84 9.50 8.03
N PHE A 27 3.81 10.54 8.84
CA PHE A 27 2.54 11.01 9.41
C PHE A 27 1.81 11.80 8.35
N SER A 28 0.68 11.28 7.88
CA SER A 28 -0.15 11.93 6.88
C SER A 28 -1.56 12.13 7.41
N LEU A 29 -2.11 13.32 7.19
CA LEU A 29 -3.54 13.59 7.40
C LEU A 29 -4.39 13.03 6.25
N LYS A 30 -3.82 12.12 5.44
CA LYS A 30 -4.48 11.55 4.27
C LYS A 30 -5.72 10.77 4.69
N PHE A 31 -5.69 10.07 5.82
CA PHE A 31 -6.87 9.39 6.37
C PHE A 31 -8.01 10.39 6.66
N MET A 32 -7.71 11.49 7.35
CA MET A 32 -8.68 12.54 7.67
C MET A 32 -9.26 13.20 6.41
N ARG A 33 -8.44 13.39 5.37
CA ARG A 33 -8.85 14.05 4.12
C ARG A 33 -9.58 13.12 3.16
N SER A 34 -9.17 11.85 3.08
CA SER A 34 -9.75 10.85 2.16
C SER A 34 -11.05 10.27 2.70
N HIS A 35 -11.15 10.08 4.02
CA HIS A 35 -12.30 9.48 4.69
C HIS A 35 -12.86 10.40 5.79
N PRO A 36 -13.30 11.62 5.43
CA PRO A 36 -13.74 12.62 6.41
C PRO A 36 -14.97 12.15 7.22
N TYR A 37 -15.87 11.38 6.59
CA TYR A 37 -17.05 10.82 7.25
C TYR A 37 -16.67 9.79 8.31
N LEU A 38 -15.71 8.92 8.01
CA LEU A 38 -15.27 7.87 8.93
C LEU A 38 -14.57 8.47 10.16
N PHE A 39 -13.70 9.45 9.92
CA PHE A 39 -13.05 10.21 11.00
C PHE A 39 -14.06 11.00 11.86
N SER A 40 -15.03 11.66 11.22
CA SER A 40 -16.08 12.40 11.93
C SER A 40 -16.99 11.47 12.73
N ALA A 41 -17.35 10.31 12.19
CA ALA A 41 -18.13 9.30 12.91
C ALA A 41 -17.40 8.81 14.15
N MET A 42 -16.09 8.58 14.07
CA MET A 42 -15.25 8.20 15.20
C MET A 42 -15.28 9.28 16.30
N LEU A 43 -15.12 10.56 15.95
CA LEU A 43 -15.20 11.68 16.91
C LEU A 43 -16.59 11.84 17.54
N ILE A 44 -17.65 11.75 16.73
CA ILE A 44 -19.04 11.87 17.22
C ILE A 44 -19.37 10.69 18.15
N SER A 45 -18.92 9.48 17.82
CA SER A 45 -19.14 8.28 18.63
C SER A 45 -18.43 8.33 19.98
N TYR A 46 -17.35 9.11 20.11
CA TYR A 46 -16.65 9.31 21.37
C TYR A 46 -17.49 10.09 22.40
N VAL A 47 -18.30 11.06 21.96
CA VAL A 47 -19.11 11.92 22.83
C VAL A 47 -20.07 11.12 23.74
N PRO A 48 -20.93 10.22 23.25
CA PRO A 48 -21.82 9.45 24.10
C PRO A 48 -21.04 8.50 25.03
N VAL A 49 -19.90 7.95 24.58
CA VAL A 49 -19.06 7.10 25.43
C VAL A 49 -18.47 7.91 26.59
N ALA A 50 -17.94 9.10 26.33
CA ALA A 50 -17.44 9.99 27.36
C ALA A 50 -18.53 10.39 28.37
N LEU A 51 -19.76 10.67 27.89
CA LEU A 51 -20.89 10.97 28.76
C LEU A 51 -21.27 9.79 29.67
N ILE A 52 -21.31 8.56 29.13
CA ILE A 52 -21.60 7.36 29.93
C ILE A 52 -20.50 7.13 30.97
N LEU A 53 -19.23 7.30 30.58
CA LEU A 53 -18.09 7.15 31.48
C LEU A 53 -18.06 8.21 32.60
N LEU A 54 -18.67 9.38 32.40
CA LEU A 54 -18.77 10.42 33.45
C LEU A 54 -20.02 10.26 34.32
N TYR A 55 -21.11 9.77 33.74
CA TYR A 55 -22.38 9.59 34.44
C TYR A 55 -22.38 8.34 35.33
N ALA A 56 -21.77 7.25 34.87
CA ALA A 56 -21.75 6.00 35.60
C ALA A 56 -20.83 6.10 36.82
N THR A 57 -21.36 5.84 38.01
CA THR A 57 -20.62 5.90 39.29
C THR A 57 -19.46 4.91 39.39
N TYR A 58 -19.42 3.88 38.54
CA TYR A 58 -18.34 2.90 38.44
C TYR A 58 -17.15 3.39 37.61
N PHE A 59 -17.41 4.19 36.57
CA PHE A 59 -16.38 4.70 35.68
C PHE A 59 -16.03 6.13 36.13
N GLY A 60 -14.79 6.33 36.57
CA GLY A 60 -14.30 7.65 36.96
C GLY A 60 -13.47 8.30 35.87
N LEU A 61 -12.93 9.47 36.20
CA LEU A 61 -11.89 10.17 35.42
C LEU A 61 -10.76 9.28 34.85
N PRO A 62 -10.19 8.29 35.55
CA PRO A 62 -9.12 7.46 34.97
C PRO A 62 -9.57 6.66 33.74
N TYR A 63 -10.80 6.18 33.70
CA TYR A 63 -11.33 5.44 32.55
C TYR A 63 -11.57 6.36 31.35
N LEU A 64 -12.05 7.59 31.60
CA LEU A 64 -12.18 8.60 30.55
C LEU A 64 -10.82 8.94 29.96
N ILE A 65 -9.79 9.18 30.79
CA ILE A 65 -8.43 9.45 30.32
C ILE A 65 -7.90 8.25 29.51
N GLY A 66 -8.08 7.02 30.01
CA GLY A 66 -7.64 5.81 29.33
C GLY A 66 -8.31 5.64 27.96
N PHE A 67 -9.63 5.80 27.89
CA PHE A 67 -10.37 5.68 26.64
C PHE A 67 -10.03 6.81 25.65
N THR A 68 -9.88 8.04 26.14
CA THR A 68 -9.39 9.18 25.32
C THR A 68 -8.00 8.87 24.75
N GLY A 69 -7.09 8.38 25.59
CA GLY A 69 -5.74 7.99 25.18
C GLY A 69 -5.77 6.90 24.13
N PHE A 70 -6.58 5.86 24.31
CA PHE A 70 -6.76 4.80 23.32
C PHE A 70 -7.27 5.36 21.98
N MET A 71 -8.30 6.21 22.00
CA MET A 71 -8.82 6.85 20.79
C MET A 71 -7.77 7.71 20.07
N LEU A 72 -6.94 8.46 20.81
CA LEU A 72 -5.84 9.22 20.23
C LEU A 72 -4.77 8.30 19.63
N VAL A 73 -4.40 7.22 20.32
CA VAL A 73 -3.45 6.23 19.80
C VAL A 73 -3.97 5.60 18.52
N MET A 74 -5.24 5.19 18.47
CA MET A 74 -5.86 4.66 17.25
C MET A 74 -5.92 5.70 16.14
N SER A 75 -6.22 6.97 16.47
CA SER A 75 -6.23 8.06 15.49
C SER A 75 -4.84 8.30 14.89
N VAL A 76 -3.80 8.28 15.73
CA VAL A 76 -2.41 8.41 15.30
C VAL A 76 -1.99 7.21 14.46
N ALA A 77 -2.35 5.99 14.89
CA ALA A 77 -2.09 4.77 14.14
C ALA A 77 -2.69 4.86 12.73
N LEU A 78 -3.96 5.22 12.59
CA LEU A 78 -4.62 5.41 11.30
C LEU A 78 -4.05 6.57 10.45
N SER A 79 -3.33 7.50 11.07
CA SER A 79 -2.67 8.62 10.39
C SER A 79 -1.24 8.29 9.94
N ILE A 80 -0.72 7.12 10.31
CA ILE A 80 0.54 6.61 9.77
C ILE A 80 0.27 6.16 8.33
N ASP A 81 1.15 6.56 7.42
CA ASP A 81 1.18 6.13 6.02
C ASP A 81 2.60 5.59 5.73
N ILE A 82 2.69 4.47 5.02
CA ILE A 82 3.96 3.83 4.65
C ILE A 82 3.88 3.49 3.17
N ASN A 83 4.81 4.01 2.37
CA ASN A 83 4.96 3.63 0.97
C ASN A 83 6.11 2.62 0.82
N PRO A 84 5.82 1.31 0.88
CA PRO A 84 6.86 0.30 0.81
C PRO A 84 7.48 0.23 -0.59
N LYS A 85 8.79 0.09 -0.70
CA LYS A 85 9.49 -0.11 -1.98
C LYS A 85 9.12 -1.46 -2.59
N TYR A 86 8.86 -1.47 -3.90
CA TYR A 86 8.74 -2.70 -4.66
C TYR A 86 10.10 -3.36 -4.84
N ARG A 87 10.14 -4.69 -4.83
CA ARG A 87 11.32 -5.51 -5.11
C ARG A 87 10.93 -6.68 -6.00
N PHE A 88 11.87 -7.14 -6.81
CA PHE A 88 11.63 -8.28 -7.69
C PHE A 88 11.36 -9.57 -6.90
N GLU A 89 12.02 -9.74 -5.75
CA GLU A 89 11.86 -10.91 -4.88
C GLU A 89 10.47 -10.98 -4.22
N ASP A 90 9.75 -9.85 -4.16
CA ASP A 90 8.45 -9.74 -3.50
C ASP A 90 7.28 -9.86 -4.51
N ILE A 91 7.56 -10.18 -5.78
CA ILE A 91 6.52 -10.47 -6.78
C ILE A 91 5.80 -11.76 -6.37
N ASP A 92 4.46 -11.72 -6.31
CA ASP A 92 3.58 -12.81 -5.86
C ASP A 92 3.67 -13.15 -4.35
N VAL A 93 4.42 -12.36 -3.57
CA VAL A 93 4.51 -12.50 -2.10
C VAL A 93 3.62 -11.46 -1.42
N LEU A 94 2.82 -11.90 -0.45
CA LEU A 94 1.96 -11.01 0.33
C LEU A 94 2.79 -10.19 1.33
N ASP A 95 3.13 -8.93 1.00
CA ASP A 95 3.70 -7.99 1.97
C ASP A 95 2.60 -7.23 2.74
N LEU A 96 2.49 -7.51 4.04
CA LEU A 96 1.52 -6.87 4.95
C LEU A 96 1.64 -5.34 5.01
N ARG A 97 2.81 -4.77 4.67
CA ARG A 97 2.99 -3.31 4.61
C ARG A 97 2.24 -2.68 3.44
N VAL A 98 2.10 -3.40 2.34
CA VAL A 98 1.30 -3.01 1.18
C VAL A 98 -0.19 -3.13 1.51
N CYS A 99 -0.56 -4.17 2.30
CA CYS A 99 -1.92 -4.37 2.79
C CYS A 99 -2.44 -3.21 3.66
N TYR A 100 -1.57 -2.58 4.45
CA TYR A 100 -1.91 -1.46 5.32
C TYR A 100 -2.46 -0.25 4.53
N ASN A 101 -1.95 -0.02 3.32
CA ASN A 101 -2.41 1.06 2.43
C ASN A 101 -3.54 0.64 1.46
N GLY A 102 -4.07 -0.58 1.58
CA GLY A 102 -5.14 -1.08 0.73
C GLY A 102 -4.69 -1.52 -0.68
N GLU A 103 -3.38 -1.59 -0.95
CA GLU A 103 -2.82 -2.03 -2.24
C GLU A 103 -2.74 -3.58 -2.35
N TRP A 104 -3.77 -4.30 -1.87
CA TRP A 104 -3.76 -5.78 -1.71
C TRP A 104 -3.50 -6.60 -2.99
N PHE A 105 -3.85 -6.09 -4.16
CA PHE A 105 -3.73 -6.78 -5.46
C PHE A 105 -3.41 -5.79 -6.59
N THR A 106 -2.41 -4.96 -6.35
CA THR A 106 -1.99 -3.97 -7.33
C THR A 106 -1.15 -4.65 -8.41
N ASN A 107 -1.74 -4.81 -9.60
CA ASN A 107 -0.98 -5.13 -10.80
C ASN A 107 -0.35 -3.84 -11.33
N ARG A 108 0.99 -3.74 -11.33
CA ARG A 108 1.71 -2.61 -11.91
C ARG A 108 2.09 -2.92 -13.35
N GLN A 109 1.58 -2.10 -14.27
CA GLN A 109 1.93 -2.17 -15.68
C GLN A 109 3.42 -1.87 -15.87
N ILE A 110 4.08 -2.70 -16.67
CA ILE A 110 5.44 -2.49 -17.12
C ILE A 110 5.39 -1.56 -18.35
N SER A 111 6.33 -0.61 -18.44
CA SER A 111 6.41 0.26 -19.62
C SER A 111 6.57 -0.52 -20.92
N HIS A 112 5.95 -0.03 -22.00
CA HIS A 112 6.08 -0.60 -23.33
C HIS A 112 7.55 -0.68 -23.81
N ASP A 113 8.41 0.25 -23.37
CA ASP A 113 9.85 0.21 -23.68
C ASP A 113 10.52 -1.03 -23.07
N THR A 114 10.21 -1.34 -21.82
CA THR A 114 10.75 -2.51 -21.11
C THR A 114 10.20 -3.81 -21.68
N VAL A 115 8.92 -3.84 -22.09
CA VAL A 115 8.34 -4.98 -22.82
C VAL A 115 9.05 -5.19 -24.16
N ASN A 116 9.30 -4.13 -24.92
CA ASN A 116 10.02 -4.21 -26.20
C ASN A 116 11.47 -4.66 -26.00
N LYS A 117 12.15 -4.20 -24.95
CA LYS A 117 13.49 -4.67 -24.56
C LYS A 117 13.48 -6.16 -24.21
N LEU A 118 12.48 -6.64 -23.48
CA LEU A 118 12.33 -8.06 -23.16
C LEU A 118 12.09 -8.92 -24.42
N LEU A 119 11.29 -8.44 -25.37
CA LEU A 119 11.00 -9.16 -26.62
C LEU A 119 12.19 -9.17 -27.59
N SER A 120 12.93 -8.07 -27.69
CA SER A 120 14.07 -7.91 -28.61
C SER A 120 15.37 -8.52 -28.11
N ASN A 121 15.53 -8.76 -26.80
CA ASN A 121 16.77 -9.30 -26.23
C ASN A 121 16.98 -10.78 -26.57
N GLU A 122 18.10 -11.13 -27.21
CA GLU A 122 18.45 -12.51 -27.60
C GLU A 122 18.66 -13.45 -26.40
N HIS A 123 19.02 -12.92 -25.22
CA HIS A 123 19.32 -13.71 -24.03
C HIS A 123 18.06 -14.07 -23.20
N VAL A 124 16.88 -13.63 -23.65
CA VAL A 124 15.59 -13.97 -23.03
C VAL A 124 15.05 -15.24 -23.69
N ALA A 125 14.72 -16.24 -22.87
CA ALA A 125 14.19 -17.52 -23.35
C ALA A 125 12.91 -17.31 -24.17
N GLN A 126 12.80 -18.05 -25.28
CA GLN A 126 11.68 -17.92 -26.21
C GLN A 126 10.32 -18.23 -25.54
N GLU A 127 10.30 -19.11 -24.54
CA GLU A 127 9.11 -19.41 -23.73
C GLU A 127 8.57 -18.17 -23.00
N VAL A 128 9.45 -17.34 -22.43
CA VAL A 128 9.08 -16.11 -21.73
C VAL A 128 8.53 -15.09 -22.73
N LYS A 129 9.16 -14.94 -23.90
CA LYS A 129 8.67 -14.07 -24.97
C LYS A 129 7.27 -14.48 -25.45
N ASN A 130 7.05 -15.78 -25.65
CA ASN A 130 5.75 -16.31 -26.04
C ASN A 130 4.68 -16.06 -24.95
N GLY A 131 5.06 -16.18 -23.68
CA GLY A 131 4.20 -15.85 -22.54
C GLY A 131 3.79 -14.36 -22.52
N ILE A 132 4.77 -13.45 -22.68
CA ILE A 132 4.55 -12.01 -22.75
C ILE A 132 3.60 -11.67 -23.91
N THR A 133 3.86 -12.19 -25.12
CA THR A 133 3.00 -11.97 -26.30
C THR A 133 1.58 -12.48 -26.06
N LYS A 134 1.42 -13.65 -25.43
CA LYS A 134 0.09 -14.19 -25.11
C LYS A 134 -0.66 -13.30 -24.12
N ILE A 135 0.02 -12.80 -23.09
CA ILE A 135 -0.58 -11.87 -22.10
C ILE A 135 -0.98 -10.58 -22.80
N GLN A 136 -0.11 -10.03 -23.65
CA GLN A 136 -0.39 -8.81 -24.42
C GLN A 136 -1.60 -8.98 -25.36
N CYS A 137 -1.73 -10.13 -26.03
CA CYS A 137 -2.91 -10.42 -26.87
C CYS A 137 -4.20 -10.62 -26.08
N THR A 138 -4.11 -11.13 -24.84
CA THR A 138 -5.30 -11.49 -24.04
C THR A 138 -5.78 -10.33 -23.16
N LYS A 139 -4.85 -9.63 -22.51
CA LYS A 139 -5.11 -8.58 -21.52
C LYS A 139 -4.74 -7.18 -22.00
N GLY A 140 -4.07 -7.04 -23.14
CA GLY A 140 -3.58 -5.75 -23.68
C GLY A 140 -2.30 -5.24 -23.00
N GLU A 141 -2.15 -5.50 -21.70
CA GLU A 141 -1.07 -4.97 -20.87
C GLU A 141 -0.35 -6.08 -20.10
N VAL A 142 0.96 -5.87 -19.88
CA VAL A 142 1.83 -6.79 -19.13
C VAL A 142 2.25 -6.08 -17.86
N GLY A 143 2.02 -6.73 -16.72
CA GLY A 143 2.36 -6.19 -15.41
C GLY A 143 2.67 -7.29 -14.41
N PHE A 144 3.11 -6.87 -13.23
CA PHE A 144 3.47 -7.74 -12.09
C PHE A 144 2.66 -7.38 -10.85
#